data_AF-A0A9E3QUI3-F1
#
_entry.id   AF-A0A9E3QUI3-F1
#
_cell.length_a   1.000
_cell.length_b   1.000
_cell.length_c   1.000
_cell.angle_alpha   90.00
_cell.angle_beta   90.00
_cell.angle_gamma   90.00
#
_symmetry.space_group_name_H-M   'P 1'
#
loop_
_entity.id
_entity.type
_entity.pdbx_description
1 polymer ?
#
loop_
_entity_poly.entity_id
_entity_poly.type
_entity_poly.pdbx_seq_one_letter_code
_entity_poly.pdbx_strand_id
1 'polypeptide(L)'
;MARLSAAPSNMPRSRTDPELRAAVDTMFRIRAVESPPDPDGARTIWHRGAKGADLVTYVDAVGKVSRQELSLFDDHFSWERGGSLRTGALSPTAVDRLAPSPYEVTYDVAGADVDRLQRGLRALSAYLGSDKYIQHMREVLQTGLQGKSLSSEEPVTRSASRVMLDEAIRESDQRRQSTELPTAAPGEPSSRAFTMAALGAFLAFVVAAVVYLIMGRS
;
A
#
# COMPACT_ATOMS: atom_id res chain seq x y z
N MET A 1 -32.78 24.59 46.81
CA MET A 1 -31.38 24.13 46.84
C MET A 1 -31.17 23.14 45.70
N ALA A 2 -30.68 23.60 44.56
CA ALA A 2 -30.40 22.76 43.40
C ALA A 2 -28.95 22.23 43.51
N ARG A 3 -28.79 20.91 43.55
CA ARG A 3 -27.48 20.26 43.41
C ARG A 3 -27.11 20.26 41.93
N LEU A 4 -26.06 21.00 41.56
CA LEU A 4 -25.38 20.82 40.28
C LEU A 4 -24.87 19.38 40.21
N SER A 5 -25.47 18.57 39.34
CA SER A 5 -24.88 17.32 38.89
C SER A 5 -23.75 17.68 37.92
N ALA A 6 -22.50 17.61 38.39
CA ALA A 6 -21.35 17.70 37.51
C ALA A 6 -21.41 16.53 36.50
N ALA A 7 -21.45 16.87 35.21
CA ALA A 7 -21.29 15.89 34.14
C ALA A 7 -19.94 15.17 34.31
N PRO A 8 -19.84 13.87 34.00
CA PRO A 8 -18.56 13.17 34.04
C PRO A 8 -17.61 13.86 33.06
N SER A 9 -16.51 14.41 33.59
CA SER A 9 -15.42 14.98 32.83
C SER A 9 -14.91 13.94 31.84
N ASN A 10 -15.19 14.14 30.56
CA ASN A 10 -14.67 13.34 29.47
C ASN A 10 -13.19 13.71 29.25
N MET A 11 -12.33 13.42 30.23
CA MET A 11 -10.89 13.46 30.01
C MET A 11 -10.51 12.27 29.12
N PRO A 12 -9.70 12.46 28.06
CA PRO A 12 -9.12 11.33 27.36
C PRO A 12 -8.28 10.55 28.37
N ARG A 13 -8.74 9.33 28.72
CA ARG A 13 -7.95 8.45 29.59
C ARG A 13 -6.66 8.16 28.86
N SER A 14 -5.54 8.65 29.40
CA SER A 14 -4.21 8.21 28.97
C SER A 14 -4.21 6.67 28.93
N ARG A 15 -3.93 6.10 27.76
CA ARG A 15 -3.96 4.65 27.55
C ARG A 15 -2.84 4.00 28.35
N THR A 16 -3.13 2.86 28.94
CA THR A 16 -2.15 2.15 29.77
C THR A 16 -1.11 1.42 28.92
N ASP A 17 0.10 1.22 29.46
CA ASP A 17 1.18 0.50 28.77
C ASP A 17 0.75 -0.91 28.26
N PRO A 18 -0.03 -1.71 29.01
CA PRO A 18 -0.56 -2.99 28.51
C PRO A 18 -1.52 -2.84 27.33
N GLU A 19 -2.34 -1.79 27.28
CA GLU A 19 -3.26 -1.55 26.16
C GLU A 19 -2.51 -1.18 24.89
N LEU A 20 -1.50 -0.31 25.01
CA LEU A 20 -0.61 0.07 23.91
C LEU A 20 0.11 -1.14 23.33
N ARG A 21 0.67 -1.99 24.22
CA ARG A 21 1.34 -3.23 23.82
C ARG A 21 0.39 -4.18 23.08
N ALA A 22 -0.80 -4.41 23.63
CA ALA A 22 -1.77 -5.32 23.01
C ALA A 22 -2.22 -4.85 21.62
N ALA A 23 -2.37 -3.54 21.42
CA ALA A 23 -2.74 -2.98 20.12
C ALA A 23 -1.62 -3.19 19.09
N VAL A 24 -0.38 -2.90 19.47
CA VAL A 24 0.80 -3.13 18.64
C VAL A 24 0.95 -4.63 18.31
N ASP A 25 0.77 -5.52 19.30
CA ASP A 25 0.79 -6.98 19.09
C ASP A 25 -0.22 -7.49 18.05
N THR A 26 -1.37 -6.83 17.95
CA THR A 26 -2.41 -7.21 16.98
C THR A 26 -2.05 -6.84 15.54
N MET A 27 -1.33 -5.72 15.32
CA MET A 27 -0.83 -5.33 14.00
C MET A 27 0.10 -6.40 13.41
N PHE A 28 0.78 -7.18 14.27
CA PHE A 28 1.74 -8.21 13.83
C PHE A 28 1.10 -9.53 13.46
N ARG A 29 -0.06 -9.82 14.05
CA ARG A 29 -0.77 -11.08 13.82
C ARG A 29 -1.58 -11.06 12.52
N ILE A 30 -2.03 -9.88 12.12
CA ILE A 30 -2.77 -9.69 10.88
C ILE A 30 -1.75 -9.50 9.77
N ARG A 31 -1.75 -10.42 8.80
CA ARG A 31 -0.85 -10.36 7.65
C ARG A 31 -1.00 -9.00 6.97
N ALA A 32 0.11 -8.30 6.77
CA ALA A 32 0.12 -7.05 6.04
C ALA A 32 -0.49 -7.25 4.65
N VAL A 33 -1.40 -6.36 4.27
CA VAL A 33 -2.00 -6.36 2.94
C VAL A 33 -1.14 -5.46 2.05
N GLU A 34 -0.66 -6.02 0.95
CA GLU A 34 0.13 -5.31 -0.06
C GLU A 34 -0.79 -4.98 -1.24
N SER A 35 -0.88 -3.70 -1.59
CA SER A 35 -1.57 -3.29 -2.80
C SER A 35 -0.76 -3.73 -4.04
N PRO A 36 -1.41 -3.96 -5.18
CA PRO A 36 -0.69 -4.03 -6.45
C PRO A 36 0.21 -2.81 -6.64
N PRO A 37 1.36 -2.94 -7.33
CA PRO A 37 2.16 -1.80 -7.73
C PRO A 37 1.34 -0.84 -8.57
N ASP A 38 1.54 0.47 -8.35
CA ASP A 38 1.03 1.50 -9.24
C ASP A 38 1.88 1.59 -10.54
N PRO A 39 1.52 2.45 -11.51
CA PRO A 39 2.30 2.59 -12.76
C PRO A 39 3.77 2.96 -12.56
N ASP A 40 4.10 3.61 -11.44
CA ASP A 40 5.46 4.01 -11.07
C ASP A 40 6.18 2.93 -10.24
N GLY A 41 5.54 1.76 -10.04
CA GLY A 41 6.07 0.63 -9.27
C GLY A 41 5.97 0.80 -7.75
N ALA A 42 5.34 1.87 -7.25
CA ALA A 42 5.16 2.08 -5.83
C ALA A 42 4.06 1.19 -5.26
N ARG A 43 4.21 0.80 -4.00
CA ARG A 43 3.32 -0.13 -3.31
C ARG A 43 2.95 0.37 -1.93
N THR A 44 1.76 0.02 -1.49
CA THR A 44 1.28 0.29 -0.14
C THR A 44 1.19 -1.01 0.63
N ILE A 45 1.87 -1.08 1.77
CA ILE A 45 1.82 -2.18 2.73
C ILE A 45 1.03 -1.69 3.95
N TRP A 46 -0.06 -2.37 4.29
CA TRP A 46 -0.90 -2.02 5.43
C TRP A 46 -0.91 -3.13 6.47
N HIS A 47 -0.32 -2.87 7.64
CA HIS A 47 -0.46 -3.67 8.84
C HIS A 47 -1.66 -3.16 9.62
N ARG A 48 -2.78 -3.86 9.49
CA ARG A 48 -4.02 -3.52 10.20
C ARG A 48 -4.03 -4.21 11.56
N GLY A 49 -4.03 -3.44 12.64
CA GLY A 49 -4.20 -3.95 14.00
C GLY A 49 -5.64 -3.81 14.49
N ALA A 50 -5.86 -4.29 15.71
CA ALA A 50 -7.09 -4.05 16.45
C ALA A 50 -7.03 -2.71 17.19
N LYS A 51 -8.19 -2.23 17.65
CA LYS A 51 -8.32 -1.09 18.58
C LYS A 51 -7.64 0.20 18.12
N GLY A 52 -7.60 0.42 16.81
CA GLY A 52 -7.13 1.67 16.27
C GLY A 52 -5.64 1.74 15.95
N ALA A 53 -4.95 0.60 15.99
CA ALA A 53 -3.53 0.51 15.66
C ALA A 53 -3.36 0.12 14.18
N ASP A 54 -2.81 1.01 13.37
CA ASP A 54 -2.64 0.81 11.93
C ASP A 54 -1.28 1.36 11.50
N LEU A 55 -0.49 0.58 10.75
CA LEU A 55 0.72 1.07 10.08
C LEU A 55 0.54 0.94 8.57
N VAL A 56 0.63 2.07 7.88
CA VAL A 56 0.63 2.13 6.43
C VAL A 56 2.02 2.54 5.98
N THR A 57 2.62 1.74 5.11
CA THR A 57 3.96 1.96 4.57
C THR A 57 3.87 2.06 3.06
N TYR A 58 4.37 3.16 2.52
CA TYR A 58 4.52 3.38 1.09
C TYR A 58 5.98 3.08 0.73
N VAL A 59 6.16 2.20 -0.25
CA VAL A 59 7.49 1.87 -0.79
C VAL A 59 7.55 2.24 -2.26
N ASP A 60 8.69 2.75 -2.69
CA ASP A 60 8.95 3.01 -4.11
C ASP A 60 9.26 1.70 -4.88
N ALA A 61 9.47 1.83 -6.20
CA ALA A 61 9.78 0.71 -7.08
C ALA A 61 11.01 -0.09 -6.66
N VAL A 62 12.00 0.57 -6.04
CA VAL A 62 13.23 -0.07 -5.55
C VAL A 62 13.09 -0.65 -4.14
N GLY A 63 11.90 -0.53 -3.55
CA GLY A 63 11.56 -1.11 -2.25
C GLY A 63 12.10 -0.33 -1.06
N LYS A 64 12.49 0.93 -1.25
CA LYS A 64 12.81 1.85 -0.15
C LYS A 64 11.52 2.51 0.35
N VAL A 65 11.46 2.84 1.63
CA VAL A 65 10.29 3.43 2.27
C VAL A 65 10.20 4.92 1.95
N SER A 66 9.18 5.35 1.22
CA SER A 66 8.99 6.76 0.83
C SER A 66 8.18 7.52 1.87
N ARG A 67 7.21 6.84 2.50
CA ARG A 67 6.35 7.39 3.55
C ARG A 67 5.89 6.30 4.49
N GLN A 68 5.74 6.62 5.77
CA GLN A 68 5.02 5.78 6.72
C GLN A 68 4.08 6.60 7.59
N GLU A 69 2.95 5.99 7.86
CA GLU A 69 1.94 6.50 8.77
C GLU A 69 1.61 5.45 9.81
N LEU A 70 1.76 5.81 11.08
CA LEU A 70 1.35 5.01 12.21
C LEU A 70 0.21 5.71 12.92
N SER A 71 -0.89 4.99 13.11
CA SER A 71 -1.99 5.38 13.98
C SER A 71 -1.99 4.45 15.17
N LEU A 72 -2.03 4.99 16.39
CA LEU A 72 -2.15 4.24 17.64
C LEU A 72 -3.22 4.90 18.50
N PHE A 73 -4.42 4.32 18.49
CA PHE A 73 -5.60 4.90 19.15
C PHE A 73 -5.92 6.29 18.60
N ASP A 74 -5.61 7.33 19.37
CA ASP A 74 -5.88 8.74 19.06
C ASP A 74 -4.59 9.47 18.61
N ASP A 75 -3.44 8.81 18.69
CA ASP A 75 -2.14 9.33 18.27
C ASP A 75 -1.88 8.97 16.80
N HIS A 76 -1.38 9.93 16.02
CA HIS A 76 -0.94 9.73 14.65
C HIS A 76 0.51 10.21 14.46
N PHE A 77 1.27 9.47 13.66
CA PHE A 77 2.65 9.74 13.31
C PHE A 77 2.79 9.64 11.80
N SER A 78 3.33 10.67 11.17
CA SER A 78 3.55 10.71 9.72
C SER A 78 5.00 11.05 9.44
N TRP A 79 5.69 10.17 8.73
CA TRP A 79 7.06 10.36 8.27
C TRP A 79 7.13 10.22 6.77
N GLU A 80 7.97 11.04 6.15
CA GLU A 80 8.22 11.06 4.71
C GLU A 80 9.72 11.18 4.45
N ARG A 81 10.23 10.46 3.46
CA ARG A 81 11.66 10.48 3.12
C ARG A 81 12.08 11.88 2.70
N GLY A 82 13.15 12.40 3.30
CA GLY A 82 13.62 13.77 3.06
C GLY A 82 12.77 14.84 3.74
N GLY A 83 11.68 14.46 4.40
CA GLY A 83 10.82 15.33 5.21
C GLY A 83 11.15 15.28 6.69
N SER A 84 10.29 15.92 7.49
CA SER A 84 10.30 15.83 8.95
C SER A 84 9.22 14.85 9.44
N LEU A 85 9.49 14.22 10.58
CA LEU A 85 8.48 13.50 11.33
C LEU A 85 7.44 14.50 11.87
N ARG A 86 6.17 14.20 11.65
CA ARG A 86 5.03 14.95 12.18
C ARG A 86 4.20 14.07 13.07
N THR A 87 3.60 14.67 14.08
CA THR A 87 2.64 14.03 14.97
C THR A 87 1.30 14.77 14.90
N GLY A 88 0.23 14.09 15.27
CA GLY A 88 -1.08 14.69 15.35
C GLY A 88 -2.06 13.82 16.12
N ALA A 89 -3.24 14.39 16.37
CA ALA A 89 -4.36 13.67 16.95
C ALA A 89 -5.35 13.24 15.87
N LEU A 90 -5.85 12.01 15.98
CA LEU A 90 -6.95 11.51 15.16
C LEU A 90 -8.28 12.05 15.67
N SER A 91 -9.15 12.48 14.74
CA SER A 91 -10.52 12.86 15.08
C SER A 91 -11.31 11.63 15.59
N PRO A 92 -12.05 11.74 16.71
CA PRO A 92 -12.82 10.64 17.30
C PRO A 92 -13.91 10.04 16.38
N THR A 93 -14.26 10.72 15.29
CA THR A 93 -15.30 10.31 14.33
C THR A 93 -14.85 9.25 13.32
N ALA A 94 -13.57 8.83 13.33
CA ALA A 94 -13.04 7.78 12.46
C ALA A 94 -13.42 6.35 12.95
N VAL A 95 -14.71 6.04 12.94
CA VAL A 95 -15.26 4.79 13.51
C VAL A 95 -15.36 3.65 12.49
N ASP A 96 -15.33 3.92 11.18
CA ASP A 96 -15.48 2.89 10.15
C ASP A 96 -14.26 2.83 9.21
N ARG A 97 -13.47 1.76 9.33
CA ARG A 97 -12.11 1.66 8.76
C ARG A 97 -12.04 0.58 7.70
N LEU A 98 -12.44 0.91 6.48
CA LEU A 98 -12.35 0.01 5.32
C LEU A 98 -11.25 0.40 4.33
N ALA A 99 -10.61 1.57 4.51
CA ALA A 99 -9.57 2.07 3.62
C ALA A 99 -8.36 2.62 4.42
N PRO A 100 -7.15 2.68 3.81
CA PRO A 100 -5.95 3.24 4.43
C PRO A 100 -6.05 4.74 4.80
N SER A 101 -7.03 5.46 4.25
CA SER A 101 -7.32 6.87 4.55
C SER A 101 -8.80 7.15 4.22
N PRO A 102 -9.58 7.84 5.09
CA PRO A 102 -9.38 9.26 5.38
C PRO A 102 -9.40 9.52 6.89
N TYR A 103 -8.22 9.48 7.51
CA TYR A 103 -8.10 9.98 8.87
C TYR A 103 -8.12 11.52 8.83
N GLU A 104 -9.06 12.14 9.53
CA GLU A 104 -8.93 13.56 9.85
C GLU A 104 -7.90 13.69 10.98
N VAL A 105 -6.68 14.06 10.59
CA VAL A 105 -5.55 14.26 11.52
C VAL A 105 -5.39 15.75 11.76
N THR A 106 -5.46 16.16 13.03
CA THR A 106 -5.02 17.50 13.46
C THR A 106 -3.55 17.42 13.81
N TYR A 107 -2.68 17.89 12.91
CA TYR A 107 -1.22 17.88 13.11
C TYR A 107 -0.78 18.95 14.11
N ASP A 108 0.27 18.61 14.87
CA ASP A 108 0.87 19.50 15.84
C ASP A 108 1.64 20.63 15.12
N VAL A 109 1.33 21.89 15.45
CA VAL A 109 1.85 23.08 14.73
C VAL A 109 3.30 23.40 15.04
N ALA A 110 3.82 22.98 16.20
CA ALA A 110 5.18 23.23 16.65
C ALA A 110 6.18 22.14 16.15
N GLY A 111 5.74 21.25 15.26
CA GLY A 111 6.48 20.04 14.90
C GLY A 111 6.06 18.85 15.76
N ALA A 112 6.86 17.79 15.74
CA ALA A 112 6.52 16.55 16.44
C ALA A 112 6.47 16.74 17.97
N ASP A 113 5.34 16.41 18.58
CA ASP A 113 5.09 16.42 20.01
C ASP A 113 5.89 15.31 20.71
N VAL A 114 6.74 15.72 21.66
CA VAL A 114 7.68 14.82 22.34
C VAL A 114 6.95 13.75 23.15
N ASP A 115 5.87 14.11 23.84
CA ASP A 115 5.12 13.16 24.66
C ASP A 115 4.45 12.09 23.79
N ARG A 116 3.90 12.48 22.63
CA ARG A 116 3.34 11.55 21.65
C ARG A 116 4.41 10.63 21.08
N LEU A 117 5.58 11.16 20.74
CA LEU A 117 6.72 10.35 20.27
C LEU A 117 7.15 9.31 21.33
N GLN A 118 7.23 9.70 22.60
CA GLN A 118 7.57 8.78 23.69
C GLN A 118 6.52 7.68 23.86
N ARG A 119 5.22 8.01 23.78
CA ARG A 119 4.14 7.00 23.82
C ARG A 119 4.22 6.03 22.65
N GLY A 120 4.37 6.54 21.43
CA GLY A 120 4.50 5.72 20.22
C GLY A 120 5.73 4.81 20.28
N LEU A 121 6.89 5.34 20.67
CA LEU A 121 8.12 4.56 20.80
C LEU A 121 7.98 3.49 21.88
N ARG A 122 7.38 3.81 23.03
CA ARG A 122 7.13 2.83 24.11
C ARG A 122 6.24 1.70 23.63
N ALA A 123 5.17 2.02 22.90
CA ALA A 123 4.25 1.04 22.33
C ALA A 123 4.99 0.11 21.34
N LEU A 124 5.77 0.67 20.41
CA LEU A 124 6.54 -0.11 19.45
C LEU A 124 7.68 -0.90 20.08
N SER A 125 8.28 -0.43 21.17
CA SER A 125 9.41 -1.12 21.83
C SER A 125 9.02 -2.47 22.41
N ALA A 126 7.73 -2.70 22.67
CA ALA A 126 7.23 -3.99 23.12
C ALA A 126 7.28 -5.09 22.05
N TYR A 127 7.46 -4.71 20.78
CA TYR A 127 7.55 -5.66 19.67
C TYR A 127 8.92 -6.33 19.61
N LEU A 128 8.95 -7.66 19.66
CA LEU A 128 10.17 -8.46 19.61
C LEU A 128 10.36 -9.21 18.28
N GLY A 129 9.50 -8.97 17.28
CA GLY A 129 9.58 -9.62 15.99
C GLY A 129 10.56 -8.96 15.02
N SER A 130 10.59 -9.48 13.80
CA SER A 130 11.53 -9.11 12.73
C SER A 130 10.88 -8.40 11.53
N ASP A 131 9.67 -7.88 11.68
CA ASP A 131 9.03 -7.09 10.61
C ASP A 131 9.77 -5.76 10.43
N LYS A 132 10.42 -5.65 9.27
CA LYS A 132 11.29 -4.54 8.92
C LYS A 132 10.57 -3.21 8.86
N TYR A 133 9.29 -3.17 8.52
CA TYR A 133 8.53 -1.91 8.42
C TYR A 133 8.21 -1.33 9.80
N ILE A 134 7.94 -2.21 10.76
CA ILE A 134 7.71 -1.83 12.16
C ILE A 134 9.02 -1.43 12.83
N GLN A 135 10.12 -2.15 12.55
CA GLN A 135 11.45 -1.77 13.00
C GLN A 135 11.85 -0.39 12.45
N HIS A 136 11.62 -0.15 11.15
CA HIS A 136 11.85 1.14 10.53
C HIS A 136 11.03 2.26 11.20
N MET A 137 9.74 2.05 11.46
CA MET A 137 8.94 3.05 12.17
C MET A 137 9.46 3.31 13.59
N ARG A 138 9.92 2.27 14.30
CA ARG A 138 10.56 2.45 15.62
C ARG A 138 11.80 3.33 15.53
N GLU A 139 12.66 3.10 14.54
CA GLU A 139 13.86 3.89 14.28
C GLU A 139 13.52 5.34 13.92
N VAL A 140 12.47 5.55 13.12
CA VAL A 140 11.93 6.88 12.81
C VAL A 140 11.54 7.62 14.09
N LEU A 141 10.73 7.00 14.97
CA LEU A 141 10.31 7.64 16.22
C LEU A 141 11.50 7.91 17.16
N GLN A 142 12.44 6.97 17.25
CA GLN A 142 13.64 7.12 18.07
C GLN A 142 14.56 8.24 17.57
N THR A 143 14.74 8.34 16.25
CA THR A 143 15.50 9.41 15.61
C THR A 143 14.81 10.76 15.78
N GLY A 144 13.48 10.79 15.66
CA GLY A 144 12.67 11.97 15.91
C GLY A 144 12.79 12.51 17.33
N LEU A 145 12.84 11.63 18.35
CA LEU A 145 13.10 12.03 19.75
C LEU A 145 14.48 12.65 19.96
N GLN A 146 15.46 12.34 19.09
CA GLN A 146 16.78 12.97 19.10
C GLN A 146 16.81 14.30 18.35
N GLY A 147 15.68 14.78 17.83
CA GLY A 147 15.60 15.98 16.99
C GLY A 147 16.27 15.82 15.62
N LYS A 148 16.47 14.58 15.17
CA LYS A 148 17.09 14.26 13.88
C LYS A 148 16.03 13.80 12.87
N SER A 149 16.38 13.83 11.60
CA SER A 149 15.60 13.16 10.55
C SER A 149 16.35 11.93 10.04
N LEU A 150 15.58 10.87 9.75
CA LEU A 150 16.12 9.62 9.20
C LEU A 150 16.23 9.75 7.67
N SER A 151 17.42 9.53 7.13
CA SER A 151 17.63 9.32 5.70
C SER A 151 17.45 7.83 5.40
N SER A 152 16.23 7.41 5.05
CA SER A 152 15.95 6.01 4.71
C SER A 152 16.48 5.69 3.30
N GLU A 153 17.75 5.29 3.23
CA GLU A 153 18.40 4.91 1.97
C GLU A 153 18.41 3.40 1.70
N GLU A 154 18.12 2.58 2.72
CA GLU A 154 18.14 1.14 2.59
C GLU A 154 16.76 0.58 2.20
N PRO A 155 16.67 -0.38 1.26
CA PRO A 155 15.42 -1.07 0.95
C PRO A 155 14.92 -1.92 2.13
N VAL A 156 13.65 -1.72 2.52
CA VAL A 156 13.04 -2.33 3.73
C VAL A 156 12.15 -3.54 3.38
N THR A 157 11.98 -3.88 2.10
CA THR A 157 11.06 -4.94 1.66
C THR A 157 11.54 -6.39 1.92
N ARG A 158 10.60 -7.36 1.90
CA ARG A 158 10.89 -8.80 1.92
C ARG A 158 11.41 -9.24 0.54
N SER A 159 12.70 -9.55 0.50
CA SER A 159 13.50 -10.05 -0.63
C SER A 159 13.44 -9.21 -1.90
N ALA A 160 14.53 -8.49 -2.18
CA ALA A 160 14.85 -7.97 -3.51
C ALA A 160 14.60 -9.02 -4.62
N SER A 161 14.73 -10.31 -4.30
CA SER A 161 14.44 -11.45 -5.18
C SER A 161 13.02 -11.53 -5.74
N ARG A 162 11.98 -11.04 -5.04
CA ARG A 162 10.61 -11.02 -5.61
C ARG A 162 10.37 -9.83 -6.52
N VAL A 163 10.92 -8.67 -6.15
CA VAL A 163 10.88 -7.46 -6.99
C VAL A 163 11.67 -7.69 -8.29
N MET A 164 12.86 -8.31 -8.18
CA MET A 164 13.67 -8.73 -9.33
C MET A 164 12.98 -9.81 -10.16
N LEU A 165 12.18 -10.68 -9.55
CA LEU A 165 11.43 -11.70 -10.28
C LEU A 165 10.27 -11.09 -11.07
N ASP A 166 9.51 -10.17 -10.48
CA ASP A 166 8.41 -9.47 -11.15
C ASP A 166 8.93 -8.55 -12.26
N GLU A 167 10.06 -7.88 -12.05
CA GLU A 167 10.74 -7.09 -13.10
C GLU A 167 11.30 -7.98 -14.21
N ALA A 168 11.94 -9.10 -13.87
CA ALA A 168 12.43 -10.06 -14.88
C ALA A 168 11.27 -10.68 -15.69
N ILE A 169 10.12 -10.92 -15.08
CA ILE A 169 8.92 -11.38 -15.78
C ILE A 169 8.43 -10.28 -16.74
N ARG A 170 8.34 -9.03 -16.27
CA ARG A 170 7.92 -7.88 -17.10
C ARG A 170 8.87 -7.62 -18.27
N GLU A 171 10.18 -7.64 -18.04
CA GLU A 171 11.19 -7.54 -19.10
C GLU A 171 11.08 -8.70 -20.10
N SER A 172 10.82 -9.93 -19.61
CA SER A 172 10.65 -11.10 -20.49
C SER A 172 9.41 -10.99 -21.38
N ASP A 173 8.30 -10.46 -20.86
CA ASP A 173 7.07 -10.23 -21.63
C ASP A 173 7.23 -9.09 -22.64
N GLN A 174 7.91 -8.01 -22.26
CA GLN A 174 8.22 -6.91 -23.17
C GLN A 174 9.17 -7.33 -24.29
N ARG A 175 10.13 -8.22 -24.00
CA ARG A 175 11.05 -8.79 -24.99
C ARG A 175 10.32 -9.72 -25.96
N ARG A 176 9.34 -10.51 -25.48
CA ARG A 176 8.48 -11.33 -26.34
C ARG A 176 7.66 -10.47 -27.29
N GLN A 177 7.02 -9.41 -26.80
CA GLN A 177 6.29 -8.46 -27.64
C GLN A 177 7.19 -7.72 -28.64
N SER A 178 8.44 -7.41 -28.27
CA SER A 178 9.41 -6.75 -29.17
C SER A 178 10.01 -7.70 -30.21
N THR A 179 10.03 -9.00 -29.94
CA THR A 179 10.52 -10.03 -30.89
C THR A 179 9.45 -10.42 -31.92
N GLU A 180 8.18 -10.09 -31.66
CA GLU A 180 7.06 -10.25 -32.60
C GLU A 180 6.87 -9.07 -33.58
N LEU A 181 7.88 -8.21 -33.75
CA LEU A 181 7.93 -7.33 -34.93
C LEU A 181 8.48 -8.14 -36.12
N PRO A 182 7.68 -8.38 -37.18
CA PRO A 182 8.17 -9.09 -38.35
C PRO A 182 9.31 -8.30 -38.96
N THR A 183 10.47 -8.95 -39.08
CA THR A 183 11.56 -8.48 -39.94
C THR A 183 11.05 -8.46 -41.37
N ALA A 184 10.50 -7.32 -41.78
CA ALA A 184 10.23 -7.04 -43.18
C ALA A 184 11.59 -6.80 -43.85
N ALA A 185 12.03 -7.77 -44.65
CA ALA A 185 13.15 -7.61 -45.57
C ALA A 185 12.85 -6.49 -46.59
N PRO A 186 13.83 -5.68 -47.02
CA PRO A 186 13.60 -4.59 -47.94
C PRO A 186 13.59 -5.05 -49.41
N GLY A 187 12.50 -4.74 -50.11
CA GLY A 187 12.31 -4.84 -51.58
C GLY A 187 11.72 -6.18 -52.05
N GLU A 188 10.62 -6.30 -52.79
CA GLU A 188 9.68 -5.42 -53.52
C GLU A 188 8.31 -6.16 -53.59
N PRO A 189 7.36 -5.82 -54.48
CA PRO A 189 6.40 -4.73 -54.40
C PRO A 189 4.98 -5.21 -54.00
N SER A 190 4.20 -4.27 -53.45
CA SER A 190 2.73 -4.18 -53.53
C SER A 190 1.93 -5.49 -53.66
N SER A 191 1.39 -5.98 -52.54
CA SER A 191 0.27 -6.93 -52.55
C SER A 191 -0.79 -6.57 -51.51
N ARG A 192 -1.59 -5.55 -51.83
CA ARG A 192 -2.94 -5.33 -51.28
C ARG A 192 -3.94 -6.46 -51.67
N ALA A 193 -3.46 -7.66 -52.01
CA ALA A 193 -4.24 -8.68 -52.70
C ALA A 193 -4.48 -9.99 -51.91
N PHE A 194 -3.93 -10.18 -50.71
CA PHE A 194 -3.96 -11.51 -50.06
C PHE A 194 -4.71 -11.63 -48.72
N THR A 195 -5.36 -10.59 -48.20
CA THR A 195 -6.19 -10.69 -46.97
C THR A 195 -7.70 -10.71 -47.21
N MET A 196 -8.19 -10.61 -48.47
CA MET A 196 -9.62 -10.77 -48.76
C MET A 196 -10.04 -12.19 -49.18
N ALA A 197 -9.12 -13.09 -49.52
CA ALA A 197 -9.49 -14.45 -49.96
C ALA A 197 -9.78 -15.41 -48.79
N ALA A 198 -9.16 -15.23 -47.62
CA ALA A 198 -9.35 -16.14 -46.47
C ALA A 198 -10.63 -15.85 -45.67
N LEU A 199 -11.13 -14.60 -45.67
CA LEU A 199 -12.36 -14.24 -44.97
C LEU A 199 -13.63 -14.61 -45.76
N GLY A 200 -13.57 -14.60 -47.10
CA GLY A 200 -14.70 -14.95 -47.96
C GLY A 200 -15.07 -16.44 -47.95
N ALA A 201 -14.07 -17.33 -47.89
CA ALA A 201 -14.31 -18.78 -47.88
C ALA A 201 -14.94 -19.28 -46.56
N PHE A 202 -14.59 -18.66 -45.43
CA PHE A 202 -15.14 -19.04 -44.12
C PHE A 202 -16.60 -18.61 -43.96
N LEU A 203 -16.96 -17.41 -44.46
CA LEU A 203 -18.34 -16.92 -44.38
C LEU A 203 -19.31 -17.74 -45.25
N ALA A 204 -18.88 -18.16 -46.44
CA ALA A 204 -19.70 -18.99 -47.33
C ALA A 204 -19.98 -20.39 -46.73
N PHE A 205 -19.01 -20.98 -46.02
CA PHE A 205 -19.17 -22.29 -45.40
C PHE A 205 -20.13 -22.26 -44.20
N VAL A 206 -20.09 -21.19 -43.38
CA VAL A 206 -20.98 -21.03 -42.23
C VAL A 206 -22.44 -20.81 -42.69
N VAL A 207 -22.67 -20.02 -43.74
CA VAL A 207 -24.02 -19.79 -44.29
C VAL A 207 -24.60 -21.09 -44.86
N ALA A 208 -23.82 -21.87 -45.60
CA ALA A 208 -24.28 -23.15 -46.15
C ALA A 208 -24.63 -24.17 -45.06
N ALA A 209 -23.84 -24.25 -43.98
CA ALA A 209 -24.10 -25.16 -42.86
C ALA A 209 -25.37 -24.78 -42.07
N VAL A 210 -25.63 -23.47 -41.90
CA VAL A 210 -26.84 -22.98 -41.22
C VAL A 210 -28.10 -23.25 -42.07
N VAL A 211 -28.05 -23.05 -43.39
CA VAL A 211 -29.18 -23.36 -44.28
C VAL A 211 -29.47 -24.87 -44.29
N TYR A 212 -28.44 -25.72 -44.33
CA TYR A 212 -28.61 -27.17 -44.29
C TYR A 212 -29.26 -27.66 -42.98
N LEU A 213 -28.88 -27.08 -41.83
CA LEU A 213 -29.49 -27.40 -40.54
C LEU A 213 -30.94 -26.93 -40.39
N ILE A 214 -31.32 -25.85 -41.06
CA ILE A 214 -32.70 -25.32 -41.04
C ILE A 214 -33.60 -26.12 -41.99
N MET A 215 -33.12 -26.52 -43.17
CA MET A 215 -33.92 -27.27 -44.15
C MET A 215 -33.99 -28.78 -43.88
N GLY A 216 -33.06 -29.35 -43.11
CA GLY A 216 -33.05 -30.79 -42.77
C GLY A 216 -33.98 -31.19 -41.61
N ARG A 217 -34.89 -30.31 -41.17
CA ARG A 217 -35.71 -30.52 -39.97
C ARG A 217 -37.23 -30.40 -40.16
N SER A 218 -37.69 -30.48 -41.41
CA SER A 218 -39.10 -30.55 -41.78
C SER A 218 -39.47 -31.90 -42.38
#